data_AF-A0A497NPD3-F1
#
_entry.id   AF-A0A497NPD3-F1
#
_cell.length_a   1.000
_cell.length_b   1.000
_cell.length_c   1.000
_cell.angle_alpha   90.00
_cell.angle_beta   90.00
_cell.angle_gamma   90.00
#
_symmetry.space_group_name_H-M   'P 1'
#
loop_
_entity.id
_entity.type
_entity.pdbx_description
1 polymer ?
#
loop_
_entity_poly.entity_id
_entity_poly.type
_entity_poly.pdbx_seq_one_letter_code
_entity_poly.pdbx_strand_id
1 'polypeptide(L)' 'MKKRIHLNKRKTIELTNKLYNYFQHKVFIPRIKHEGRQEIESLINEETMFMAKYLRNERKRWGLSIMELE' A
#
# COMPACT_ATOMS: atom_id res chain seq x y z
N MET A 1 -30.79 19.27 -6.58
CA MET A 1 -29.48 19.65 -6.00
C MET A 1 -28.80 18.41 -5.43
N LYS A 2 -27.55 18.11 -5.81
CA LYS A 2 -26.82 16.92 -5.34
C LYS A 2 -26.26 17.21 -3.94
N LYS A 3 -26.73 16.52 -2.90
CA LYS A 3 -26.14 16.61 -1.55
C LYS A 3 -24.75 15.95 -1.58
N ARG A 4 -23.72 16.72 -1.23
CA ARG A 4 -22.36 16.20 -1.05
C ARG A 4 -22.17 15.80 0.41
N ILE A 5 -21.74 14.56 0.63
CA ILE A 5 -21.44 14.03 1.96
C ILE A 5 -19.94 14.25 2.22
N HIS A 6 -19.62 14.87 3.35
CA HIS A 6 -18.24 15.11 3.77
C HIS A 6 -18.07 14.67 5.22
N LEU A 7 -16.86 14.24 5.56
CA LEU A 7 -16.48 13.99 6.95
C LEU A 7 -16.27 15.33 7.66
N ASN A 8 -16.68 15.39 8.92
CA ASN A 8 -16.29 16.49 9.80
C ASN A 8 -14.84 16.31 10.26
N LYS A 9 -14.22 17.38 10.76
CA LYS A 9 -12.80 17.38 11.17
C LYS A 9 -12.44 16.21 12.10
N ARG A 10 -13.29 15.91 13.09
CA ARG A 10 -13.06 14.81 14.04
C ARG A 10 -13.00 13.45 13.34
N LYS A 11 -13.97 13.17 12.47
CA LYS A 11 -14.01 11.92 11.70
C LYS A 11 -12.87 11.83 10.69
N THR A 12 -12.44 12.94 10.10
CA THR A 12 -11.27 12.97 9.22
C THR A 12 -10.00 12.59 9.99
N ILE A 13 -9.76 13.18 11.17
CA ILE A 13 -8.59 12.84 11.99
C ILE A 13 -8.62 11.37 12.41
N GLU A 14 -9.78 10.88 12.84
CA GLU A 14 -9.94 9.47 13.22
C GLU A 14 -9.63 8.52 12.05
N LEU A 15 -10.16 8.82 10.86
CA LEU A 15 -9.89 8.04 9.65
C LEU A 15 -8.41 8.06 9.29
N THR A 16 -7.80 9.25 9.27
CA THR A 16 -6.38 9.42 8.94
C THR A 16 -5.50 8.63 9.91
N ASN A 17 -5.77 8.67 11.21
CA ASN A 17 -5.00 7.92 12.20
C ASN A 17 -5.15 6.40 12.02
N LYS A 18 -6.38 5.91 11.80
CA LYS A 18 -6.63 4.49 11.52
C LYS A 18 -5.91 4.04 10.25
N LEU A 19 -5.88 4.89 9.24
CA LEU A 19 -5.21 4.60 7.96
C LEU A 19 -3.69 4.53 8.13
N TYR A 20 -3.07 5.47 8.85
CA TYR A 20 -1.63 5.42 9.15
C TYR A 20 -1.26 4.16 9.95
N ASN A 21 -2.05 3.83 10.97
CA ASN A 21 -1.83 2.61 11.75
C ASN A 21 -1.95 1.34 10.90
N TYR A 22 -2.87 1.33 9.93
CA TYR A 22 -3.01 0.22 9.00
C TYR A 22 -1.78 0.10 8.09
N PHE A 23 -1.24 1.20 7.57
CA PHE A 23 -0.04 1.15 6.71
C PHE A 23 1.23 0.70 7.44
N GLN A 24 1.32 0.96 8.74
CA GLN A 24 2.40 0.46 9.61
C GLN A 24 2.22 -1.00 10.04
N HIS A 25 1.09 -1.63 9.69
CA HIS A 25 0.88 -3.03 10.00
C HIS A 25 1.90 -3.90 9.25
N LYS A 26 2.57 -4.79 9.98
CA LYS A 26 3.56 -5.70 9.42
C LYS A 26 2.90 -6.97 8.93
N VAL A 27 2.98 -7.21 7.64
CA VAL A 27 2.51 -8.44 6.99
C VAL A 27 3.70 -9.32 6.64
N PHE A 28 3.49 -10.64 6.74
CA PHE A 28 4.52 -11.60 6.38
C PHE A 28 4.48 -11.85 4.88
N ILE A 29 5.30 -11.14 4.10
CA ILE A 29 5.45 -11.38 2.66
C ILE A 29 6.95 -11.53 2.37
N PRO A 30 7.40 -12.69 1.84
CA PRO A 30 8.80 -12.89 1.51
C PRO A 30 9.18 -12.01 0.30
N ARG A 31 9.90 -10.91 0.55
CA ARG A 31 10.42 -9.99 -0.47
C ARG A 31 11.85 -9.54 -0.23
N ILE A 32 12.41 -8.87 -1.24
CA ILE A 32 13.83 -8.61 -1.52
C ILE A 32 14.65 -8.06 -0.34
N LYS A 33 14.06 -7.25 0.56
CA LYS A 33 14.84 -6.43 1.50
C LYS A 33 14.94 -6.93 2.94
N HIS A 34 14.02 -7.75 3.46
CA HIS A 34 14.06 -8.15 4.88
C HIS A 34 13.36 -9.47 5.17
N GLU A 35 13.76 -10.09 6.30
CA GLU A 35 13.30 -11.34 6.90
C GLU A 35 11.77 -11.45 7.04
N GLY A 36 11.09 -11.64 5.91
CA GLY A 36 9.69 -12.03 5.82
C GLY A 36 8.64 -11.04 6.32
N ARG A 37 8.95 -10.07 7.21
CA ARG A 37 8.00 -9.09 7.75
C ARG A 37 8.26 -7.69 7.20
N GLN A 38 7.29 -7.13 6.50
CA GLN A 38 7.36 -5.77 5.97
C GLN A 38 6.07 -4.99 6.29
N GLU A 39 6.20 -3.68 6.44
CA GLU A 39 5.04 -2.79 6.57
C GLU A 39 4.30 -2.70 5.24
N ILE A 40 2.96 -2.55 5.28
CA ILE A 40 2.14 -2.37 4.08
C ILE A 40 2.64 -1.18 3.25
N GLU A 41 3.07 -0.10 3.89
CA GLU A 41 3.68 1.05 3.18
C GLU A 41 4.94 0.65 2.39
N SER A 42 5.81 -0.18 2.99
CA SER A 42 7.02 -0.66 2.32
C SER A 42 6.68 -1.51 1.09
N LEU A 43 5.65 -2.37 1.19
CA LEU A 43 5.18 -3.18 0.08
C LEU A 43 4.62 -2.34 -1.07
N ILE A 44 3.85 -1.30 -0.76
CA ILE A 44 3.32 -0.36 -1.77
C ILE A 44 4.47 0.33 -2.51
N ASN A 45 5.50 0.76 -1.78
CA ASN A 45 6.68 1.39 -2.36
C ASN A 45 7.48 0.43 -3.26
N GLU A 46 7.67 -0.82 -2.82
CA GLU A 46 8.32 -1.85 -3.63
C GLU A 46 7.54 -2.17 -4.91
N GLU A 47 6.21 -2.28 -4.84
CA GLU A 47 5.35 -2.49 -6.01
C GLU A 47 5.39 -1.33 -6.99
N THR A 48 5.36 -0.10 -6.48
CA THR A 48 5.48 1.11 -7.30
C THR A 48 6.83 1.12 -8.03
N MET A 49 7.91 0.74 -7.34
CA MET A 49 9.23 0.58 -7.97
C MET A 49 9.21 -0.47 -9.07
N PHE A 50 8.59 -1.64 -8.85
CA PHE A 50 8.50 -2.69 -9.87
C PHE A 50 7.66 -2.28 -11.07
N MET A 51 6.56 -1.58 -10.85
CA MET A 51 5.74 -1.00 -11.91
C MET A 51 6.57 -0.03 -12.74
N ALA A 52 7.33 0.86 -12.10
CA ALA A 52 8.20 1.80 -12.80
C ALA A 52 9.28 1.10 -13.65
N LYS A 53 9.88 0.02 -13.13
CA LYS A 53 10.84 -0.81 -13.89
C LYS A 53 10.18 -1.49 -15.10
N TYR A 54 8.96 -1.98 -14.94
CA TYR A 54 8.20 -2.57 -16.03
C TYR A 54 7.90 -1.54 -17.13
N LEU A 55 7.47 -0.33 -16.75
CA LEU A 55 7.22 0.76 -17.71
C LEU A 55 8.47 1.19 -18.47
N ARG A 56 9.66 1.10 -17.84
CA ARG A 56 10.95 1.35 -18.50
C ARG A 56 11.50 0.14 -19.28
N ASN A 57 10.72 -0.93 -19.40
CA ASN A 57 11.13 -2.19 -20.03
C ASN A 57 12.36 -2.86 -19.37
N GLU A 58 12.68 -2.48 -18.12
CA GLU A 58 13.76 -3.08 -17.30
C GLU A 58 13.32 -4.42 -16.70
N ARG A 59 12.00 -4.71 -16.71
CA ARG A 59 11.42 -5.95 -16.22
C ARG A 59 10.37 -6.46 -17.20
N LYS A 60 10.42 -7.75 -17.55
CA LYS A 60 9.50 -8.37 -18.52
C LYS A 60 8.07 -8.59 -18.03
N ARG A 61 7.86 -8.64 -16.71
CA ARG A 61 6.54 -8.89 -16.09
C ARG A 61 6.39 -8.06 -14.82
N TRP A 62 5.23 -7.47 -14.66
CA TRP A 62 4.75 -6.92 -13.40
C TRP A 62 3.58 -7.80 -12.92
N GLY A 63 3.72 -8.37 -11.72
CA GLY A 63 2.67 -9.15 -11.06
C GLY A 63 2.50 -8.61 -9.65
N LEU A 64 1.27 -8.23 -9.31
CA LEU A 64 0.90 -7.68 -8.01
C LEU A 64 0.82 -8.81 -6.97
N SER A 65 1.83 -9.01 -6.12
CA SER A 65 1.71 -9.98 -5.00
C SER A 65 0.86 -9.46 -3.82
N ILE A 66 0.38 -8.21 -3.88
CA ILE A 66 -0.55 -7.67 -2.88
C ILE A 66 -1.93 -8.37 -2.94
N MET A 67 -2.23 -9.08 -4.02
CA MET A 67 -3.48 -9.86 -4.16
C MET A 67 -3.53 -11.13 -3.29
N GLU A 68 -2.43 -11.50 -2.61
CA GLU A 68 -2.39 -12.67 -1.71
C GLU A 68 -2.66 -12.32 -0.23
N LEU A 69 -3.00 -11.06 0.08
CA LEU A 69 -3.46 -10.64 1.40
C LEU A 69 -4.97 -10.90 1.53
N GLU A 70 -5.35 -12.15 1.82
CA GLU A 70 -6.68 -12.51 2.35
C GLU A 70 -6.73 -12.40 3.88
#